data_AF-C6KEH4-F1
#
_entry.id   AF-C6KEH4-F1
#
_cell.length_a   1.000
_cell.length_b   1.000
_cell.length_c   1.000
_cell.angle_alpha   90.00
_cell.angle_beta   90.00
_cell.angle_gamma   90.00
#
_symmetry.space_group_name_H-M   'P 1'
#
loop_
_entity.id
_entity.type
_entity.pdbx_description
1 polymer ?
#
loop_
_entity_poly.entity_id
_entity_poly.type
_entity_poly.pdbx_seq_one_letter_code
_entity_poly.pdbx_strand_id
1 'polypeptide(L)'
;ECLALALSLGIVNGLALNTGHELGHKKETFDRWMAKLVLAVVGYGHFFIEHNKGHHRDVATPMDPATSRMGESIYAFSLREIPGAFKRAWDLEEQRLSRCGKSVWSLENEVLQPMILTVVLYAALLAFFGPLMLIFLPIQMAFGWWQLTSANYIEHYGLLREKMSDGRYERQQPHHSWNSNHIMSNLILFHLQRHSDHHAHPTRSYQSLRDFKDLPSLPSGYPGMFLAAMFPSWFRSIMDHRVLDWAKGDLDKIQIQPGKREFYERK
;
A
#
# COMPACT_ATOMS: atom_id res chain seq x y z
N GLU A 1 -26.45 13.81 3.86
CA GLU A 1 -26.46 12.53 4.61
C GLU A 1 -25.68 11.42 3.91
N CYS A 2 -26.03 11.02 2.69
CA CYS A 2 -25.36 9.95 1.94
C CYS A 2 -23.82 10.12 1.83
N LEU A 3 -23.34 11.33 1.47
CA LEU A 3 -21.91 11.62 1.40
C LEU A 3 -21.21 11.52 2.77
N ALA A 4 -21.81 12.07 3.83
CA ALA A 4 -21.26 12.00 5.18
C ALA A 4 -21.16 10.54 5.66
N LEU A 5 -22.19 9.73 5.39
CA LEU A 5 -22.19 8.31 5.70
C LEU A 5 -21.11 7.55 4.90
N ALA A 6 -20.95 7.86 3.62
CA ALA A 6 -19.94 7.24 2.76
C ALA A 6 -18.52 7.58 3.22
N LEU A 7 -18.27 8.82 3.64
CA LEU A 7 -16.97 9.25 4.19
C LEU A 7 -16.69 8.60 5.55
N SER A 8 -17.69 8.54 6.44
CA SER A 8 -17.57 7.85 7.74
C SER A 8 -17.27 6.36 7.55
N LEU A 9 -17.99 5.69 6.64
CA LEU A 9 -17.72 4.30 6.29
C LEU A 9 -16.34 4.16 5.64
N GLY A 10 -15.93 5.12 4.83
CA GLY A 10 -14.59 5.20 4.27
C GLY A 10 -13.51 5.20 5.36
N ILE A 11 -13.66 5.97 6.44
CA ILE A 11 -12.71 5.95 7.57
C ILE A 11 -12.67 4.55 8.21
N VAL A 12 -13.83 3.93 8.44
CA VAL A 12 -13.92 2.56 8.96
C VAL A 12 -13.24 1.56 8.02
N ASN A 13 -13.37 1.74 6.71
CA ASN A 13 -12.69 0.92 5.71
C ASN A 13 -11.17 1.02 5.80
N GLY A 14 -10.61 2.18 6.16
CA GLY A 14 -9.17 2.31 6.42
C GLY A 14 -8.69 1.39 7.54
N LEU A 15 -9.47 1.29 8.62
CA LEU A 15 -9.20 0.38 9.74
C LEU A 15 -9.39 -1.09 9.33
N ALA A 16 -10.42 -1.36 8.52
CA ALA A 16 -10.71 -2.69 8.00
C ALA A 16 -9.59 -3.18 7.07
N LEU A 17 -9.12 -2.35 6.14
CA LEU A 17 -7.99 -2.67 5.25
C LEU A 17 -6.75 -3.06 6.05
N ASN A 18 -6.45 -2.32 7.10
CA ASN A 18 -5.30 -2.60 7.95
C ASN A 18 -5.47 -3.88 8.80
N THR A 19 -6.70 -4.19 9.21
CA THR A 19 -7.00 -5.49 9.85
C THR A 19 -6.83 -6.64 8.85
N GLY A 20 -7.33 -6.46 7.62
CA GLY A 20 -7.19 -7.42 6.53
C GLY A 20 -5.72 -7.64 6.13
N HIS A 21 -4.92 -6.57 6.18
CA HIS A 21 -3.46 -6.60 5.99
C HIS A 21 -2.78 -7.52 7.01
N GLU A 22 -3.00 -7.31 8.30
CA GLU A 22 -2.37 -8.11 9.36
C GLU A 22 -2.81 -9.58 9.32
N LEU A 23 -4.10 -9.83 9.11
CA LEU A 23 -4.64 -11.18 8.93
C LEU A 23 -4.07 -11.84 7.67
N GLY A 24 -3.81 -11.04 6.64
CA GLY A 24 -3.26 -11.50 5.38
C GLY A 24 -1.86 -12.09 5.48
N HIS A 25 -1.06 -11.65 6.47
CA HIS A 25 0.29 -12.18 6.74
C HIS A 25 0.30 -13.51 7.48
N LYS A 26 -0.84 -13.92 8.05
CA LYS A 26 -0.93 -15.18 8.80
C LYS A 26 -0.96 -16.37 7.84
N LYS A 27 -0.38 -17.49 8.30
CA LYS A 27 -0.27 -18.72 7.50
C LYS A 27 -1.55 -19.55 7.55
N GLU A 28 -2.32 -19.42 8.63
CA GLU A 28 -3.52 -20.21 8.87
C GLU A 28 -4.62 -19.89 7.87
N THR A 29 -5.29 -20.94 7.38
CA THR A 29 -6.34 -20.81 6.37
C THR A 29 -7.51 -19.96 6.86
N PHE A 30 -7.84 -20.05 8.15
CA PHE A 30 -8.90 -19.25 8.76
C PHE A 30 -8.60 -17.74 8.69
N ASP A 31 -7.40 -17.33 9.12
CA ASP A 31 -6.98 -15.94 9.11
C ASP A 31 -6.96 -15.36 7.69
N ARG A 32 -6.48 -16.16 6.71
CA ARG A 32 -6.46 -15.76 5.30
C ARG A 32 -7.87 -15.56 4.72
N TRP A 33 -8.84 -16.37 5.14
CA TRP A 33 -10.24 -16.16 4.75
C TRP A 33 -10.86 -14.94 5.42
N MET A 34 -10.52 -14.68 6.69
CA MET A 34 -10.94 -13.45 7.36
C MET A 34 -10.36 -12.22 6.66
N ALA A 35 -9.08 -12.24 6.26
CA ALA A 35 -8.48 -11.20 5.44
C ALA A 35 -9.26 -10.97 4.14
N LYS A 36 -9.57 -12.03 3.40
CA LYS A 36 -10.34 -11.96 2.14
C LYS A 36 -11.74 -11.37 2.35
N LEU A 37 -12.45 -11.77 3.41
CA LEU A 37 -13.78 -11.23 3.73
C LEU A 37 -13.73 -9.74 4.05
N VAL A 38 -12.78 -9.33 4.90
CA VAL A 38 -12.62 -7.92 5.29
C VAL A 38 -12.24 -7.06 4.09
N LEU A 39 -11.30 -7.51 3.26
CA LEU A 39 -10.89 -6.78 2.04
C LEU A 39 -11.99 -6.75 0.96
N ALA A 40 -12.87 -7.75 0.93
CA ALA A 40 -14.00 -7.78 0.00
C ALA A 40 -15.02 -6.67 0.27
N VAL A 41 -15.19 -6.23 1.53
CA VAL A 41 -16.10 -5.13 1.89
C VAL A 41 -15.70 -3.82 1.19
N VAL A 42 -14.39 -3.56 1.10
CA VAL A 42 -13.82 -2.35 0.48
C VAL A 42 -13.54 -2.56 -1.02
N GLY A 43 -13.82 -3.75 -1.55
CA GLY A 43 -13.53 -4.11 -2.95
C GLY A 43 -12.03 -4.13 -3.29
N TYR A 44 -11.16 -4.30 -2.30
CA TYR A 44 -9.69 -4.28 -2.48
C TYR A 44 -9.06 -5.66 -2.23
N GLY A 45 -9.77 -6.74 -2.56
CA GLY A 45 -9.35 -8.12 -2.29
C GLY A 45 -8.00 -8.53 -2.92
N HIS A 46 -7.65 -7.94 -4.07
CA HIS A 46 -6.40 -8.22 -4.77
C HIS A 46 -5.15 -7.82 -3.96
N PHE A 47 -5.29 -6.86 -3.03
CA PHE A 47 -4.23 -6.43 -2.12
C PHE A 47 -3.63 -7.58 -1.32
N PHE A 48 -4.43 -8.58 -0.93
CA PHE A 48 -3.94 -9.76 -0.22
C PHE A 48 -2.81 -10.48 -0.97
N ILE A 49 -2.92 -10.58 -2.30
CA ILE A 49 -1.86 -11.20 -3.13
C ILE A 49 -0.76 -10.20 -3.43
N GLU A 50 -1.14 -9.01 -3.87
CA GLU A 50 -0.21 -7.97 -4.28
C GLU A 50 0.77 -7.65 -3.15
N HIS A 51 0.25 -7.37 -1.96
CA HIS A 51 1.06 -6.93 -0.85
C HIS A 51 2.03 -8.04 -0.41
N ASN A 52 1.49 -9.24 -0.17
CA ASN A 52 2.23 -10.36 0.42
C ASN A 52 3.24 -11.02 -0.53
N LYS A 53 2.88 -11.17 -1.81
CA LYS A 53 3.71 -11.89 -2.80
C LYS A 53 4.44 -10.94 -3.76
N GLY A 54 3.99 -9.69 -3.85
CA GLY A 54 4.54 -8.65 -4.70
C GLY A 54 5.28 -7.59 -3.88
N HIS A 55 4.55 -6.66 -3.28
CA HIS A 55 5.11 -5.45 -2.68
C HIS A 55 6.23 -5.75 -1.69
N HIS A 56 6.05 -6.66 -0.72
CA HIS A 56 7.13 -7.06 0.20
C HIS A 56 8.42 -7.52 -0.48
N ARG A 57 8.31 -8.14 -1.67
CA ARG A 57 9.46 -8.62 -2.43
C ARG A 57 10.21 -7.48 -3.12
N ASP A 58 9.47 -6.56 -3.75
CA ASP A 58 10.03 -5.56 -4.66
C ASP A 58 9.91 -4.12 -4.16
N VAL A 59 9.42 -3.87 -2.94
CA VAL A 59 9.35 -2.56 -2.30
C VAL A 59 10.70 -1.84 -2.37
N ALA A 60 10.67 -0.52 -2.55
CA ALA A 60 11.83 0.32 -2.85
C ALA A 60 12.59 -0.12 -4.11
N THR A 61 11.88 -0.62 -5.12
CA THR A 61 12.44 -0.87 -6.46
C THR A 61 11.49 -0.35 -7.55
N PRO A 62 11.97 -0.14 -8.79
CA PRO A 62 11.12 0.29 -9.90
C PRO A 62 10.03 -0.71 -10.30
N MET A 63 10.13 -1.97 -9.85
CA MET A 63 9.17 -3.03 -10.16
C MET A 63 7.91 -2.97 -9.28
N ASP A 64 7.97 -2.22 -8.18
CA ASP A 64 6.88 -2.12 -7.24
C ASP A 64 5.97 -0.91 -7.54
N PRO A 65 4.69 -1.12 -7.90
CA PRO A 65 3.77 -0.02 -8.15
C PRO A 65 3.52 0.81 -6.88
N ALA A 66 3.60 0.21 -5.69
CA ALA A 66 3.37 0.86 -4.41
C ALA A 66 4.58 1.66 -3.85
N THR A 67 5.71 1.69 -4.56
CA THR A 67 6.83 2.57 -4.24
C THR A 67 6.67 3.91 -4.95
N SER A 68 6.46 4.99 -4.20
CA SER A 68 6.32 6.34 -4.73
C SER A 68 7.67 6.97 -5.06
N ARG A 69 7.72 7.80 -6.10
CA ARG A 69 8.97 8.38 -6.60
C ARG A 69 9.21 9.79 -6.07
N MET A 70 10.47 10.16 -5.84
CA MET A 70 10.82 11.54 -5.51
C MET A 70 10.40 12.47 -6.65
N GLY A 71 9.61 13.50 -6.33
CA GLY A 71 9.00 14.41 -7.29
C GLY A 71 7.67 13.94 -7.91
N GLU A 72 7.20 12.72 -7.62
CA GLU A 72 5.85 12.26 -8.00
C GLU A 72 4.80 12.92 -7.09
N SER A 73 3.62 13.25 -7.62
CA SER A 73 2.49 13.70 -6.80
C SER A 73 1.65 12.51 -6.36
N ILE A 74 0.95 12.62 -5.23
CA ILE A 74 0.05 11.54 -4.77
C ILE A 74 -1.03 11.17 -5.80
N TYR A 75 -1.46 12.13 -6.64
CA TYR A 75 -2.42 11.89 -7.72
C TYR A 75 -1.83 11.09 -8.88
N ALA A 76 -0.60 11.42 -9.30
CA ALA A 76 0.09 10.64 -10.33
C ALA A 76 0.44 9.24 -9.82
N PHE A 77 0.83 9.16 -8.55
CA PHE A 77 1.09 7.92 -7.85
C PHE A 77 -0.17 7.05 -7.78
N SER A 78 -1.33 7.57 -7.34
CA SER A 78 -2.56 6.78 -7.23
C SER A 78 -3.04 6.20 -8.57
N LEU A 79 -2.91 6.99 -9.65
CA LEU A 79 -3.23 6.53 -11.01
C LEU A 79 -2.29 5.43 -11.52
N ARG A 80 -1.08 5.32 -10.95
CA ARG A 80 -0.10 4.28 -11.27
C ARG A 80 -0.22 3.06 -10.35
N GLU A 81 -0.39 3.31 -9.05
CA GLU A 81 -0.38 2.30 -7.99
C GLU A 81 -1.62 1.41 -8.06
N ILE A 82 -2.83 1.97 -8.06
CA ILE A 82 -4.08 1.21 -7.96
C ILE A 82 -4.24 0.19 -9.11
N PRO A 83 -4.17 0.59 -10.39
CA PRO A 83 -4.26 -0.39 -11.48
C PRO A 83 -3.02 -1.29 -11.56
N GLY A 84 -1.84 -0.79 -11.19
CA GLY A 84 -0.61 -1.57 -11.14
C GLY A 84 -0.67 -2.70 -10.13
N ALA A 85 -1.22 -2.42 -8.95
CA ALA A 85 -1.42 -3.37 -7.87
C ALA A 85 -2.37 -4.50 -8.29
N PHE A 86 -3.52 -4.16 -8.88
CA PHE A 86 -4.46 -5.17 -9.40
C PHE A 86 -3.82 -6.05 -10.48
N LYS A 87 -3.17 -5.43 -11.49
CA LYS A 87 -2.53 -6.18 -12.58
C LYS A 87 -1.47 -7.14 -12.05
N ARG A 88 -0.61 -6.65 -11.16
CA ARG A 88 0.46 -7.46 -10.55
C ARG A 88 -0.09 -8.61 -9.72
N ALA A 89 -1.16 -8.39 -8.96
CA ALA A 89 -1.83 -9.45 -8.21
C ALA A 89 -2.36 -10.55 -9.14
N TRP A 90 -2.98 -10.15 -10.25
CA TRP A 90 -3.49 -11.07 -11.25
C TRP A 90 -2.38 -11.89 -11.90
N ASP A 91 -1.31 -11.23 -12.35
CA ASP A 91 -0.14 -11.88 -12.98
C ASP A 91 0.52 -12.88 -12.01
N LEU A 92 0.61 -12.55 -10.71
CA LEU A 92 1.16 -13.45 -9.69
C LEU A 92 0.30 -14.72 -9.50
N GLU A 93 -1.02 -14.59 -9.51
CA GLU A 93 -1.91 -15.75 -9.39
C GLU A 93 -1.97 -16.57 -10.68
N GLU A 94 -1.92 -15.94 -11.85
CA GLU A 94 -1.79 -16.64 -13.13
C GLU A 94 -0.51 -17.49 -13.17
N GLN A 95 0.63 -16.94 -12.74
CA GLN A 95 1.88 -17.69 -12.63
C GLN A 95 1.79 -18.84 -11.62
N ARG A 96 1.12 -18.64 -10.48
CA ARG A 96 0.95 -19.70 -9.48
C ARG A 96 0.06 -20.83 -10.02
N LEU A 97 -1.06 -20.50 -10.64
CA LEU A 97 -2.06 -21.46 -11.11
C LEU A 97 -1.56 -22.23 -12.34
N SER A 98 -0.86 -21.57 -13.26
CA SER A 98 -0.23 -22.24 -14.42
C SER A 98 0.77 -23.31 -13.99
N ARG A 99 1.60 -23.05 -12.96
CA ARG A 99 2.50 -24.06 -12.36
C ARG A 99 1.75 -25.25 -11.74
N CYS A 100 0.49 -25.06 -11.37
CA CYS A 100 -0.39 -26.11 -10.86
C CYS A 100 -1.27 -26.75 -11.96
N GLY A 101 -1.10 -26.38 -13.23
CA GLY A 101 -1.93 -26.87 -14.34
C GLY A 101 -3.38 -26.37 -14.29
N LYS A 102 -3.66 -25.23 -13.63
CA LYS A 102 -5.00 -24.68 -13.43
C LYS A 102 -5.20 -23.39 -14.22
N SER A 103 -6.43 -23.15 -14.66
CA SER A 103 -6.84 -21.89 -15.28
C SER A 103 -6.78 -20.73 -14.27
N VAL A 104 -6.46 -19.53 -14.74
CA VAL A 104 -6.53 -18.29 -13.94
C VAL A 104 -7.95 -17.99 -13.44
N TRP A 105 -8.97 -18.53 -14.12
CA TRP A 105 -10.39 -18.42 -13.73
C TRP A 105 -10.84 -19.49 -12.72
N SER A 106 -9.90 -20.32 -12.24
CA SER A 106 -10.20 -21.28 -11.17
C SER A 106 -10.65 -20.58 -9.89
N LEU A 107 -11.58 -21.19 -9.16
CA LEU A 107 -11.97 -20.74 -7.82
C LEU A 107 -10.81 -20.80 -6.81
N GLU A 108 -9.68 -21.42 -7.17
CA GLU A 108 -8.45 -21.36 -6.39
C GLU A 108 -7.66 -20.06 -6.57
N ASN A 109 -8.03 -19.20 -7.52
CA ASN A 109 -7.45 -17.87 -7.67
C ASN A 109 -7.83 -17.01 -6.46
N GLU A 110 -6.82 -16.63 -5.68
CA GLU A 110 -7.02 -15.89 -4.43
C GLU A 110 -7.38 -14.42 -4.64
N VAL A 111 -7.27 -13.89 -5.86
CA VAL A 111 -7.83 -12.60 -6.27
C VAL A 111 -9.31 -12.74 -6.64
N LEU A 112 -9.67 -13.82 -7.34
CA LEU A 112 -11.05 -14.08 -7.78
C LEU A 112 -12.00 -14.33 -6.61
N GLN A 113 -11.54 -15.05 -5.58
CA GLN A 113 -12.34 -15.36 -4.38
C GLN A 113 -12.93 -14.10 -3.70
N PRO A 114 -12.13 -13.12 -3.23
CA PRO A 114 -12.68 -11.90 -2.64
C PRO A 114 -13.39 -11.01 -3.66
N MET A 115 -13.00 -11.04 -4.95
CA MET A 115 -13.73 -10.30 -5.99
C MET A 115 -15.18 -10.78 -6.14
N ILE A 116 -15.41 -12.10 -6.14
CA ILE A 116 -16.76 -12.68 -6.15
C ILE A 116 -17.53 -12.25 -4.91
N LEU A 117 -16.91 -12.28 -3.72
CA LEU A 117 -17.54 -11.83 -2.47
C LEU A 117 -17.96 -10.36 -2.54
N THR A 118 -17.11 -9.48 -3.08
CA THR A 118 -17.46 -8.07 -3.30
C THR A 118 -18.66 -7.92 -4.23
N VAL A 119 -18.67 -8.62 -5.38
CA VAL A 119 -19.76 -8.55 -6.35
C VAL A 119 -21.07 -9.00 -5.72
N VAL A 120 -21.08 -10.14 -5.01
CA VAL A 120 -22.27 -10.66 -4.32
C VAL A 120 -22.76 -9.68 -3.26
N LEU A 121 -21.86 -9.17 -2.42
CA LEU A 121 -22.20 -8.19 -1.39
C LEU A 121 -22.82 -6.94 -2.00
N TYR A 122 -22.21 -6.39 -3.05
CA TYR A 122 -22.63 -5.12 -3.63
C TYR A 122 -23.91 -5.27 -4.44
N ALA A 123 -24.09 -6.41 -5.13
CA ALA A 123 -25.35 -6.75 -5.77
C ALA A 123 -26.48 -6.88 -4.75
N ALA A 124 -26.23 -7.51 -3.59
CA ALA A 124 -27.20 -7.59 -2.51
C ALA A 124 -27.55 -6.19 -1.97
N LEU A 125 -26.55 -5.36 -1.64
CA LEU A 125 -26.78 -4.00 -1.17
C LEU A 125 -27.58 -3.17 -2.19
N LEU A 126 -27.23 -3.27 -3.48
CA LEU A 126 -27.98 -2.62 -4.56
C LEU A 126 -29.43 -3.11 -4.65
N ALA A 127 -29.67 -4.41 -4.49
CA ALA A 127 -31.01 -4.98 -4.53
C ALA A 127 -31.87 -4.54 -3.32
N PHE A 128 -31.29 -4.46 -2.12
CA PHE A 128 -32.01 -4.09 -0.90
C PHE A 128 -32.20 -2.57 -0.73
N PHE A 129 -31.21 -1.76 -1.10
CA PHE A 129 -31.21 -0.31 -0.87
C PHE A 129 -31.42 0.52 -2.15
N GLY A 130 -31.54 -0.14 -3.30
CA GLY A 130 -31.89 0.48 -4.57
C GLY A 130 -30.73 1.26 -5.23
N PRO A 131 -31.01 1.96 -6.36
CA PRO A 131 -30.02 2.58 -7.22
C PRO A 131 -29.08 3.60 -6.55
N LEU A 132 -29.45 4.14 -5.39
CA LEU A 132 -28.57 5.03 -4.62
C LEU A 132 -27.22 4.37 -4.29
N MET A 133 -27.19 3.03 -4.18
CA MET A 133 -25.95 2.27 -3.96
C MET A 133 -24.94 2.41 -5.11
N LEU A 134 -25.39 2.71 -6.34
CA LEU A 134 -24.49 2.96 -7.47
C LEU A 134 -23.63 4.23 -7.27
N ILE A 135 -24.06 5.15 -6.42
CA ILE A 135 -23.30 6.35 -6.05
C ILE A 135 -22.53 6.09 -4.74
N PHE A 136 -23.18 5.48 -3.75
CA PHE A 136 -22.61 5.27 -2.43
C PHE A 136 -21.40 4.32 -2.45
N LEU A 137 -21.52 3.17 -3.12
CA LEU A 137 -20.50 2.12 -3.09
C LEU A 137 -19.16 2.57 -3.70
N PRO A 138 -19.13 3.24 -4.88
CA PRO A 138 -17.87 3.75 -5.43
C PRO A 138 -17.20 4.81 -4.54
N ILE A 139 -17.97 5.69 -3.87
CA ILE A 139 -17.39 6.73 -3.01
C ILE A 139 -16.68 6.10 -1.81
N GLN A 140 -17.32 5.15 -1.11
CA GLN A 140 -16.71 4.51 0.05
C GLN A 140 -15.53 3.59 -0.32
N MET A 141 -15.56 2.95 -1.52
CA MET A 141 -14.41 2.21 -2.06
C MET A 141 -13.24 3.15 -2.29
N ALA A 142 -13.46 4.21 -3.07
CA ALA A 142 -12.43 5.16 -3.45
C ALA A 142 -11.79 5.79 -2.22
N PHE A 143 -12.57 6.14 -1.19
CA PHE A 143 -12.04 6.69 0.04
C PHE A 143 -11.25 5.67 0.88
N GLY A 144 -11.66 4.39 0.88
CA GLY A 144 -10.88 3.30 1.47
C GLY A 144 -9.53 3.11 0.76
N TRP A 145 -9.55 3.01 -0.56
CA TRP A 145 -8.35 2.85 -1.39
C TRP A 145 -7.40 4.04 -1.24
N TRP A 146 -7.96 5.26 -1.16
CA TRP A 146 -7.19 6.48 -0.97
C TRP A 146 -6.37 6.48 0.32
N GLN A 147 -6.90 5.92 1.41
CA GLN A 147 -6.17 5.85 2.68
C GLN A 147 -4.96 4.93 2.60
N LEU A 148 -5.13 3.73 2.01
CA LEU A 148 -4.03 2.80 1.80
C LEU A 148 -3.00 3.34 0.79
N THR A 149 -3.48 3.96 -0.29
CA THR A 149 -2.62 4.65 -1.27
C THR A 149 -1.82 5.76 -0.59
N SER A 150 -2.43 6.52 0.32
CA SER A 150 -1.76 7.58 1.07
C SER A 150 -0.68 7.01 2.00
N ALA A 151 -0.92 5.85 2.64
CA ALA A 151 0.08 5.14 3.43
C ALA A 151 1.27 4.74 2.56
N ASN A 152 1.03 3.97 1.49
CA ASN A 152 2.07 3.55 0.54
C ASN A 152 2.88 4.74 0.02
N TYR A 153 2.19 5.84 -0.32
CA TYR A 153 2.83 7.05 -0.85
C TYR A 153 3.82 7.67 0.13
N ILE A 154 3.46 7.83 1.40
CA ILE A 154 4.34 8.49 2.39
C ILE A 154 5.43 7.53 2.89
N GLU A 155 5.12 6.23 3.00
CA GLU A 155 5.99 5.20 3.54
C GLU A 155 7.15 4.83 2.62
N HIS A 156 6.99 4.99 1.31
CA HIS A 156 7.97 4.55 0.30
C HIS A 156 8.52 5.68 -0.56
N TYR A 157 8.35 6.93 -0.14
CA TYR A 157 8.72 8.09 -0.94
C TYR A 157 10.21 8.17 -1.27
N GLY A 158 10.53 8.00 -2.55
CA GLY A 158 11.85 8.26 -3.13
C GLY A 158 12.93 7.23 -2.83
N LEU A 159 12.67 6.24 -1.98
CA LEU A 159 13.67 5.25 -1.56
C LEU A 159 13.92 4.23 -2.69
N LEU A 160 15.19 3.90 -2.91
CA LEU A 160 15.62 2.91 -3.90
C LEU A 160 16.66 1.97 -3.29
N ARG A 161 16.39 0.68 -3.37
CA ARG A 161 17.33 -0.39 -3.03
C ARG A 161 18.50 -0.40 -3.99
N GLU A 162 19.67 -0.73 -3.48
CA GLU A 162 20.85 -0.87 -4.32
C GLU A 162 20.71 -2.08 -5.27
N LYS A 163 21.11 -1.87 -6.52
CA LYS A 163 21.19 -2.95 -7.51
C LYS A 163 22.55 -3.62 -7.41
N MET A 164 22.55 -4.91 -7.09
CA MET A 164 23.74 -5.73 -6.95
C MET A 164 24.38 -6.05 -8.30
N SER A 165 25.62 -6.54 -8.28
CA SER A 165 26.40 -6.90 -9.47
C SER A 165 25.75 -7.99 -10.34
N ASP A 166 24.90 -8.83 -9.75
CA ASP A 166 24.13 -9.86 -10.45
C ASP A 166 22.83 -9.33 -11.12
N GLY A 167 22.59 -8.02 -11.01
CA GLY A 167 21.43 -7.34 -11.58
C GLY A 167 20.17 -7.38 -10.72
N ARG A 168 20.18 -8.07 -9.56
CA ARG A 168 19.06 -8.09 -8.61
C ARG A 168 19.18 -6.95 -7.60
N TYR A 169 18.05 -6.53 -7.05
CA TYR A 169 18.06 -5.58 -5.92
C TYR A 169 18.44 -6.30 -4.63
N GLU A 170 19.20 -5.64 -3.77
CA GLU A 170 19.56 -6.14 -2.43
C GLU A 170 18.32 -6.50 -1.62
N ARG A 171 18.41 -7.35 -0.60
CA ARG A 171 17.22 -7.72 0.21
C ARG A 171 16.61 -6.50 0.92
N GLN A 172 15.28 -6.49 1.07
CA GLN A 172 14.57 -5.47 1.85
C GLN A 172 15.14 -5.36 3.28
N GLN A 173 15.40 -4.12 3.71
CA GLN A 173 15.93 -3.75 5.01
C GLN A 173 15.07 -2.65 5.62
N PRO A 174 15.14 -2.43 6.95
CA PRO A 174 14.38 -1.38 7.60
C PRO A 174 14.61 0.03 7.03
N HIS A 175 15.78 0.35 6.49
CA HIS A 175 16.05 1.67 5.91
C HIS A 175 15.44 1.90 4.51
N HIS A 176 14.71 0.93 3.95
CA HIS A 176 13.99 1.04 2.67
C HIS A 176 12.52 1.45 2.84
N SER A 177 12.18 2.05 3.96
CA SER A 177 10.86 2.64 4.24
C SER A 177 10.97 3.74 5.28
N TRP A 178 10.00 4.66 5.26
CA TRP A 178 9.84 5.69 6.27
C TRP A 178 9.00 5.15 7.45
N ASN A 179 9.49 5.27 8.68
CA ASN A 179 8.74 4.97 9.90
C ASN A 179 7.99 6.19 10.43
N SER A 180 6.94 5.99 11.22
CA SER A 180 6.41 7.04 12.12
C SER A 180 6.42 6.53 13.55
N ASN A 181 6.91 7.35 14.48
CA ASN A 181 7.04 6.93 15.88
C ASN A 181 5.92 7.52 16.78
N HIS A 182 4.78 7.90 16.19
CA HIS A 182 3.66 8.52 16.91
C HIS A 182 2.67 7.51 17.49
N ILE A 183 2.70 7.38 18.82
CA ILE A 183 1.92 6.41 19.61
C ILE A 183 0.43 6.34 19.25
N MET A 184 -0.23 7.48 19.00
CA MET A 184 -1.68 7.52 18.73
C MET A 184 -2.07 6.84 17.42
N SER A 185 -1.34 7.11 16.32
CA SER A 185 -1.64 6.44 15.05
C SER A 185 -1.02 5.04 14.96
N ASN A 186 -0.03 4.70 15.81
CA ASN A 186 0.39 3.32 16.05
C ASN A 186 -0.73 2.45 16.64
N LEU A 187 -1.52 2.96 17.58
CA LEU A 187 -2.63 2.19 18.16
C LEU A 187 -3.81 2.03 17.21
N ILE A 188 -4.15 3.09 16.47
CA ILE A 188 -5.30 3.10 15.54
C ILE A 188 -5.01 2.28 14.28
N LEU A 189 -3.75 2.26 13.83
CA LEU A 189 -3.33 1.53 12.64
C LEU A 189 -2.57 0.24 12.99
N PHE A 190 -2.90 -0.47 14.07
CA PHE A 190 -2.28 -1.78 14.39
C PHE A 190 -0.74 -1.81 14.25
N HIS A 191 -0.05 -0.77 14.70
CA HIS A 191 1.39 -0.58 14.60
C HIS A 191 1.97 -0.52 13.18
N LEU A 192 1.16 -0.17 12.17
CA LEU A 192 1.58 0.09 10.79
C LEU A 192 2.81 1.01 10.73
N GLN A 193 2.98 1.90 11.70
CA GLN A 193 4.09 2.86 11.72
C GLN A 193 5.46 2.27 12.06
N ARG A 194 5.54 1.02 12.55
CA ARG A 194 6.79 0.22 12.56
C ARG A 194 7.00 -0.46 11.21
N HIS A 195 6.69 0.27 10.15
CA HIS A 195 6.64 -0.18 8.78
C HIS A 195 7.95 -0.82 8.30
N SER A 196 9.05 -0.25 8.75
CA SER A 196 10.40 -0.71 8.43
C SER A 196 10.70 -2.10 8.94
N ASP A 197 10.28 -2.43 10.17
CA ASP A 197 10.44 -3.78 10.68
C ASP A 197 9.41 -4.73 10.05
N HIS A 198 8.22 -4.23 9.72
CA HIS A 198 7.18 -5.00 9.02
C HIS A 198 7.68 -5.48 7.66
N HIS A 199 8.27 -4.60 6.85
CA HIS A 199 8.83 -4.97 5.55
C HIS A 199 10.10 -5.83 5.63
N ALA A 200 10.92 -5.63 6.66
CA ALA A 200 12.09 -6.49 6.88
C ALA A 200 11.70 -7.90 7.39
N HIS A 201 10.60 -8.00 8.15
CA HIS A 201 10.14 -9.20 8.83
C HIS A 201 8.61 -9.37 8.76
N PRO A 202 8.01 -9.61 7.58
CA PRO A 202 6.54 -9.58 7.39
C PRO A 202 5.79 -10.64 8.20
N THR A 203 6.45 -11.72 8.60
CA THR A 203 5.85 -12.77 9.43
C THR A 203 5.82 -12.45 10.92
N ARG A 204 6.43 -11.33 11.35
CA ARG A 204 6.43 -10.91 12.75
C ARG A 204 5.08 -10.28 13.09
N SER A 205 4.42 -10.78 14.13
CA SER A 205 3.14 -10.22 14.58
C SER A 205 3.27 -8.74 14.96
N TYR A 206 2.25 -7.95 14.66
CA TYR A 206 2.27 -6.49 14.84
C TYR A 206 2.67 -6.04 16.26
N GLN A 207 2.29 -6.80 17.30
CA GLN A 207 2.63 -6.48 18.69
C GLN A 207 4.14 -6.55 18.99
N SER A 208 4.88 -7.31 18.18
CA SER A 208 6.31 -7.57 18.36
C SER A 208 7.20 -6.77 17.42
N LEU A 209 6.63 -5.95 16.53
CA LEU A 209 7.39 -5.10 15.63
C LEU A 209 8.36 -4.22 16.43
N ARG A 210 9.55 -3.95 15.91
CA ARG A 210 10.60 -3.20 16.60
C ARG A 210 10.78 -1.83 15.96
N ASP A 211 11.28 -0.90 16.76
CA ASP A 211 11.85 0.35 16.26
C ASP A 211 13.39 0.23 16.32
N PHE A 212 14.09 0.81 15.35
CA PHE A 212 15.54 0.79 15.29
C PHE A 212 16.07 2.22 15.28
N LYS A 213 17.21 2.44 15.93
CA LYS A 213 17.91 3.73 15.84
C LYS A 213 18.36 3.96 14.40
N ASP A 214 18.30 5.21 13.95
CA ASP A 214 18.80 5.67 12.65
C ASP A 214 18.01 5.23 11.41
N LEU A 215 16.71 4.91 11.57
CA LEU A 215 15.83 4.69 10.42
C LEU A 215 15.27 5.99 9.83
N PRO A 216 14.98 6.01 8.51
CA PRO A 216 14.23 7.10 7.90
C PRO A 216 12.90 7.25 8.64
N SER A 217 12.59 8.47 9.10
CA SER A 217 11.37 8.75 9.83
C SER A 217 10.59 9.92 9.25
N LEU A 218 9.27 9.78 9.27
CA LEU A 218 8.33 10.82 8.93
C LEU A 218 8.38 11.91 10.02
N PRO A 219 8.34 13.20 9.65
CA PRO A 219 8.39 14.30 10.61
C PRO A 219 7.07 14.52 11.36
N SER A 220 6.01 13.79 10.99
CA SER A 220 4.70 13.82 11.64
C SER A 220 4.04 12.44 11.54
N GLY A 221 2.93 12.25 12.27
CA GLY A 221 2.11 11.05 12.16
C GLY A 221 1.37 10.99 10.83
N TYR A 222 0.75 9.84 10.55
CA TYR A 222 0.03 9.57 9.30
C TYR A 222 -1.01 10.65 8.97
N PRO A 223 -1.85 11.14 9.90
CA PRO A 223 -2.81 12.19 9.58
C PRO A 223 -2.16 13.49 9.06
N GLY A 224 -1.05 13.89 9.68
CA GLY A 224 -0.30 15.09 9.26
C GLY A 224 0.36 14.91 7.91
N MET A 225 0.99 13.74 7.69
CA MET A 225 1.63 13.43 6.42
C MET A 225 0.65 13.21 5.28
N PHE A 226 -0.53 12.62 5.54
CA PHE A 226 -1.61 12.49 4.57
C PHE A 226 -2.12 13.87 4.15
N LEU A 227 -2.36 14.77 5.11
CA LEU A 227 -2.76 16.14 4.81
C LEU A 227 -1.69 16.85 3.96
N ALA A 228 -0.41 16.73 4.32
CA ALA A 228 0.67 17.31 3.54
C ALA A 228 0.71 16.73 2.11
N ALA A 229 0.54 15.42 1.94
CA ALA A 229 0.53 14.74 0.63
C ALA A 229 -0.57 15.24 -0.31
N MET A 230 -1.71 15.72 0.22
CA MET A 230 -2.77 16.35 -0.59
C MET A 230 -2.30 17.62 -1.31
N PHE A 231 -1.23 18.25 -0.83
CA PHE A 231 -0.64 19.44 -1.42
C PHE A 231 0.79 19.14 -1.88
N PRO A 232 1.01 18.69 -3.13
CA PRO A 232 2.31 18.15 -3.57
C PRO A 232 3.50 19.10 -3.42
N SER A 233 3.30 20.42 -3.44
CA SER A 233 4.36 21.39 -3.15
C SER A 233 4.77 21.39 -1.67
N TRP A 234 3.80 21.27 -0.77
CA TRP A 234 4.03 21.23 0.67
C TRP A 234 4.66 19.91 1.10
N PHE A 235 4.16 18.78 0.59
CA PHE A 235 4.78 17.49 0.85
C PHE A 235 6.25 17.45 0.39
N ARG A 236 6.53 17.94 -0.83
CA ARG A 236 7.89 17.97 -1.37
C ARG A 236 8.83 18.91 -0.61
N SER A 237 8.33 20.03 -0.08
CA SER A 237 9.17 20.89 0.77
C SER A 237 9.60 20.19 2.06
N ILE A 238 8.79 19.23 2.53
CA ILE A 238 9.07 18.42 3.73
C ILE A 238 9.92 17.18 3.42
N MET A 239 9.66 16.48 2.33
CA MET A 239 10.22 15.15 2.10
C MET A 239 11.43 15.12 1.15
N ASP A 240 11.51 16.01 0.16
CA ASP A 240 12.58 15.95 -0.85
C ASP A 240 13.97 16.04 -0.20
N HIS A 241 14.18 16.98 0.73
CA HIS A 241 15.47 17.11 1.42
C HIS A 241 15.80 15.88 2.28
N ARG A 242 14.78 15.22 2.87
CA ARG A 242 14.99 14.02 3.68
C ARG A 242 15.42 12.82 2.85
N VAL A 243 14.85 12.69 1.65
CA VAL A 243 15.27 11.66 0.69
C VAL A 243 16.73 11.90 0.26
N LEU A 244 17.10 13.16 0.00
CA LEU A 244 18.47 13.53 -0.34
C LEU A 244 19.44 13.25 0.82
N ASP A 245 19.07 13.61 2.05
CA ASP A 245 19.87 13.35 3.26
C ASP A 245 20.07 11.84 3.47
N TRP A 246 19.01 11.05 3.30
CA TRP A 246 19.06 9.59 3.38
C TRP A 246 20.02 8.99 2.35
N ALA A 247 19.96 9.49 1.11
CA ALA A 247 20.83 9.08 0.02
C ALA A 247 22.25 9.70 0.10
N LYS A 248 22.53 10.54 1.11
CA LYS A 248 23.78 11.31 1.24
C LYS A 248 24.09 12.16 -0.01
N GLY A 249 23.05 12.68 -0.65
CA GLY A 249 23.12 13.46 -1.89
C GLY A 249 23.32 12.64 -3.17
N ASP A 250 23.43 11.31 -3.09
CA ASP A 250 23.61 10.45 -4.26
C ASP A 250 22.26 10.19 -4.96
N LEU A 251 22.04 10.89 -6.09
CA LEU A 251 20.80 10.76 -6.86
C LEU A 251 20.63 9.38 -7.51
N ASP A 252 21.69 8.59 -7.66
CA ASP A 252 21.59 7.22 -8.19
C ASP A 252 21.03 6.23 -7.16
N LYS A 253 20.98 6.64 -5.89
CA LYS A 253 20.32 5.90 -4.81
C LYS A 253 18.88 6.32 -4.58
N ILE A 254 18.30 7.13 -5.47
CA ILE A 254 16.94 7.67 -5.30
C ILE A 254 16.06 7.22 -6.48
N GLN A 255 14.84 6.78 -6.18
CA GLN A 255 13.85 6.55 -7.20
C GLN A 255 13.17 7.88 -7.59
N ILE A 256 13.73 8.57 -8.59
CA ILE A 256 13.24 9.88 -9.05
C ILE A 256 12.14 9.71 -10.11
N GLN A 257 11.10 10.55 -10.05
CA GLN A 257 10.06 10.60 -11.06
C GLN A 257 10.64 10.92 -12.44
N PRO A 258 10.28 10.17 -13.50
CA PRO A 258 10.72 10.47 -14.86
C PRO A 258 10.48 11.94 -15.24
N GLY A 259 11.50 12.58 -15.84
CA GLY A 259 11.47 14.00 -16.20
C GLY A 259 11.78 14.98 -15.06
N LYS A 260 12.05 14.52 -13.83
CA LYS A 260 12.43 15.37 -12.70
C LYS A 260 13.91 15.32 -12.32
N ARG A 261 14.70 14.44 -12.92
CA ARG A 261 16.11 14.25 -12.55
C ARG A 261 16.96 15.51 -12.72
N GLU A 262 16.92 16.15 -13.88
CA GLU A 262 17.64 17.42 -14.12
C GLU A 262 17.24 18.54 -13.15
N PHE A 263 16.00 18.54 -12.65
CA PHE A 263 15.56 19.52 -11.66
C PHE A 263 16.29 19.33 -10.33
N TYR A 264 16.50 18.07 -9.91
CA TYR A 264 17.21 17.74 -8.67
C TYR A 264 18.73 17.81 -8.80
N GLU A 265 19.29 17.61 -10.01
CA GLU A 265 20.72 17.82 -10.27
C GLU A 265 21.14 19.29 -10.18
N ARG A 266 20.21 20.21 -10.43
CA ARG A 266 20.46 21.67 -10.38
C ARG A 266 20.25 22.29 -8.98
N LYS A 267 19.70 21.54 -8.04
CA LYS A 267 19.26 22.03 -6.73
C LYS A 267 20.27 21.64 -5.66
#